data_AF-A0AA40T356-F1
#
_entry.id   AF-A0AA40T356-F1
#
_cell.length_a   1.000
_cell.length_b   1.000
_cell.length_c   1.000
_cell.angle_alpha   90.00
_cell.angle_beta   90.00
_cell.angle_gamma   90.00
#
_symmetry.space_group_name_H-M   'P 1'
#
loop_
_entity.id
_entity.type
_entity.pdbx_description
1 polymer ?
#
loop_
_entity_poly.entity_id
_entity_poly.type
_entity_poly.pdbx_seq_one_letter_code
_entity_poly.pdbx_strand_id
1 'polypeptide(L)'
;MTRKSSEIVHSTESTSVQTQSKSLTRSKKPESITHQGQASGQAIEELEIAFDFDLRMAIIQRLVRDREFILEHKDKERQITEALELARLEAVEIARLEGKQQARAKMAKKKAQQLAATQQHFIDVELSQLIDSCDYLPFETMKQTINGLAARVGVKLEWKDLDDGQFECIPCIA
;
A
#
# COMPACT_ATOMS: atom_id res chain seq x y z
N MET A 1 32.88 5.22 -0.26
CA MET A 1 32.63 4.14 -1.23
C MET A 1 31.30 4.41 -1.93
N THR A 2 31.37 5.09 -3.06
CA THR A 2 30.26 5.52 -3.91
C THR A 2 29.94 4.40 -4.90
N ARG A 3 28.74 3.82 -4.82
CA ARG A 3 28.28 2.77 -5.75
C ARG A 3 27.59 3.39 -6.95
N LYS A 4 27.91 2.78 -8.09
CA LYS A 4 27.74 3.22 -9.48
C LYS A 4 26.29 3.39 -9.92
N SER A 5 26.16 4.35 -10.82
CA SER A 5 25.06 4.73 -11.70
C SER A 5 24.53 3.61 -12.59
N SER A 6 23.27 3.75 -13.01
CA SER A 6 22.78 3.26 -14.30
C SER A 6 21.65 4.18 -14.75
N GLU A 7 22.03 5.34 -15.28
CA GLU A 7 21.12 6.17 -16.08
C GLU A 7 20.89 5.46 -17.42
N ILE A 8 19.64 5.13 -17.70
CA ILE A 8 19.21 4.57 -18.99
C ILE A 8 19.08 5.75 -19.96
N VAL A 9 20.17 6.03 -20.68
CA VAL A 9 20.18 6.99 -21.78
C VAL A 9 19.35 6.40 -22.93
N HIS A 10 18.16 6.96 -23.17
CA HIS A 10 17.39 6.68 -24.38
C HIS A 10 18.07 7.38 -25.56
N SER A 11 18.60 6.59 -26.49
CA SER A 11 19.07 7.06 -27.78
C SER A 11 17.88 7.61 -28.58
N THR A 12 17.74 8.92 -28.62
CA THR A 12 16.89 9.60 -29.60
C THR A 12 17.56 9.50 -30.97
N GLU A 13 17.22 8.46 -31.72
CA GLU A 13 17.45 8.46 -33.17
C GLU A 13 16.62 9.59 -33.78
N SER A 14 17.28 10.72 -34.02
CA SER A 14 16.75 11.80 -34.82
C SER A 14 16.70 11.33 -36.28
N THR A 15 15.55 10.87 -36.75
CA THR A 15 15.32 10.62 -38.18
C THR A 15 15.24 11.96 -38.89
N SER A 16 16.40 12.53 -39.23
CA SER A 16 16.53 13.69 -40.11
C SER A 16 16.17 13.26 -41.53
N VAL A 17 14.93 13.51 -41.94
CA VAL A 17 14.52 13.33 -43.34
C VAL A 17 15.08 14.51 -44.13
N GLN A 18 16.29 14.31 -44.67
CA GLN A 18 16.95 15.27 -45.54
C GLN A 18 16.28 15.23 -46.93
N THR A 19 15.28 16.08 -47.16
CA THR A 19 14.67 16.29 -48.49
C THR A 19 15.62 17.12 -49.35
N GLN A 20 16.56 16.47 -50.04
CA GLN A 20 17.32 17.14 -51.08
C GLN A 20 16.43 17.36 -52.32
N SER A 21 16.01 18.62 -52.48
CA SER A 21 15.43 19.17 -53.71
C SER A 21 16.41 18.99 -54.86
N LYS A 22 16.10 18.10 -55.81
CA LYS A 22 16.83 18.01 -57.08
C LYS A 22 16.37 19.16 -57.98
N SER A 23 17.22 20.18 -58.14
CA SER A 23 17.02 21.25 -59.11
C SER A 23 17.09 20.70 -60.54
N LEU A 24 15.97 20.78 -61.28
CA LEU A 24 15.89 20.35 -62.68
C LEU A 24 16.26 21.54 -63.58
N THR A 25 17.44 21.50 -64.22
CA THR A 25 17.88 22.50 -65.19
C THR A 25 17.17 22.29 -66.53
N ARG A 26 16.51 23.36 -66.99
CA ARG A 26 15.77 23.49 -68.24
C ARG A 26 16.71 23.46 -69.46
N SER A 27 16.61 22.44 -70.30
CA SER A 27 17.18 22.42 -71.65
C SER A 27 16.07 22.46 -72.71
N LYS A 28 16.35 23.15 -73.82
CA LYS A 28 15.42 23.55 -74.89
C LYS A 28 14.84 22.35 -75.66
N LYS A 29 13.55 22.44 -76.01
CA LYS A 29 12.86 21.57 -76.98
C LYS A 29 13.52 21.63 -78.37
N PRO A 30 13.33 20.58 -79.19
CA PRO A 30 12.50 20.78 -80.37
C PRO A 30 11.34 19.77 -80.46
N GLU A 31 10.38 20.12 -81.32
CA GLU A 31 9.06 19.53 -81.49
C GLU A 31 9.09 18.08 -82.01
N SER A 32 8.28 17.21 -81.39
CA SER A 32 7.51 16.21 -82.15
C SER A 32 6.09 16.19 -81.59
N ILE A 33 5.16 16.52 -82.45
CA ILE A 33 3.72 16.44 -82.24
C ILE A 33 3.33 14.97 -82.43
N THR A 34 2.37 14.47 -81.63
CA THR A 34 1.64 13.17 -81.73
C THR A 34 1.99 11.96 -80.84
N HIS A 35 2.74 12.09 -79.73
CA HIS A 35 2.78 10.99 -78.71
C HIS A 35 2.58 11.42 -77.25
N GLN A 36 2.36 12.71 -76.98
CA GLN A 36 2.32 13.20 -75.60
C GLN A 36 1.04 12.87 -74.82
N GLY A 37 -0.07 12.54 -75.51
CA GLY A 37 -1.33 12.17 -74.84
C GLY A 37 -1.39 10.73 -74.33
N GLN A 38 -0.66 9.81 -74.96
CA GLN A 38 -0.66 8.39 -74.57
C GLN A 38 0.26 8.12 -73.36
N ALA A 39 1.45 8.74 -73.31
CA ALA A 39 2.37 8.57 -72.18
C ALA A 39 1.87 9.27 -70.89
N SER A 40 1.16 10.41 -71.02
CA SER A 40 0.51 11.04 -69.86
C SER A 40 -0.73 10.28 -69.42
N GLY A 41 -1.50 9.72 -70.36
CA GLY A 41 -2.66 8.86 -70.07
C GLY A 41 -2.26 7.60 -69.32
N GLN A 42 -1.21 6.90 -69.76
CA GLN A 42 -0.67 5.73 -69.06
C GLN A 42 -0.12 6.06 -67.68
N ALA A 43 0.55 7.19 -67.50
CA ALA A 43 1.03 7.59 -66.17
C ALA A 43 -0.12 8.00 -65.21
N ILE A 44 -1.22 8.56 -65.73
CA ILE A 44 -2.42 8.89 -64.95
C ILE A 44 -3.20 7.61 -64.61
N GLU A 45 -3.33 6.70 -65.57
CA GLU A 45 -3.97 5.39 -65.40
C GLU A 45 -3.17 4.52 -64.41
N GLU A 46 -1.83 4.53 -64.49
CA GLU A 46 -0.96 3.91 -63.49
C GLU A 46 -1.08 4.56 -62.10
N LEU A 47 -1.36 5.86 -62.00
CA LEU A 47 -1.60 6.55 -60.73
C LEU A 47 -3.00 6.27 -60.16
N GLU A 48 -4.02 6.13 -61.01
CA GLU A 48 -5.37 5.67 -60.64
C GLU A 48 -5.34 4.19 -60.21
N ILE A 49 -4.52 3.36 -60.86
CA ILE A 49 -4.28 1.96 -60.49
C ILE A 49 -3.43 1.86 -59.21
N ALA A 50 -2.37 2.67 -59.07
CA ALA A 50 -1.48 2.67 -57.89
C ALA A 50 -2.18 3.16 -56.63
N PHE A 51 -3.28 3.88 -56.79
CA PHE A 51 -4.11 4.34 -55.70
C PHE A 51 -5.59 4.11 -56.00
N ASP A 52 -5.90 2.84 -56.23
CA ASP A 52 -7.27 2.36 -56.28
C ASP A 52 -8.05 2.93 -55.08
N PHE A 53 -9.19 3.56 -55.37
CA PHE A 53 -10.03 4.22 -54.37
C PHE A 53 -10.40 3.24 -53.25
N ASP A 54 -10.63 1.98 -53.60
CA ASP A 54 -10.95 0.91 -52.67
C ASP A 54 -9.78 0.57 -51.75
N LEU A 55 -8.54 0.60 -52.26
CA LEU A 55 -7.34 0.39 -51.44
C LEU A 55 -7.14 1.53 -50.43
N ARG A 56 -7.30 2.78 -50.88
CA ARG A 56 -7.23 3.95 -49.98
C ARG A 56 -8.30 3.85 -48.89
N MET A 57 -9.50 3.41 -49.25
CA MET A 57 -10.61 3.31 -48.30
C MET A 57 -10.44 2.15 -47.32
N ALA A 58 -9.92 1.02 -47.77
CA ALA A 58 -9.54 -0.11 -46.90
C ALA A 58 -8.47 0.29 -45.88
N ILE A 59 -7.45 1.06 -46.31
CA ILE A 59 -6.41 1.58 -45.40
C ILE A 59 -7.01 2.53 -44.37
N ILE A 60 -7.86 3.47 -44.78
CA ILE A 60 -8.51 4.42 -43.84
C ILE A 60 -9.41 3.67 -42.85
N GLN A 61 -10.23 2.73 -43.30
CA GLN A 61 -11.09 1.93 -42.43
C GLN A 61 -10.29 1.08 -41.44
N ARG A 62 -9.12 0.57 -41.84
CA ARG A 62 -8.20 -0.12 -40.94
C ARG A 62 -7.64 0.83 -39.89
N LEU A 63 -7.16 2.00 -40.30
CA LEU A 63 -6.62 3.01 -39.37
C LEU A 63 -7.67 3.50 -38.35
N VAL A 64 -8.93 3.65 -38.77
CA VAL A 64 -10.04 4.00 -37.86
C VAL A 64 -10.29 2.88 -36.85
N ARG A 65 -10.37 1.61 -37.29
CA ARG A 65 -10.53 0.47 -36.39
C ARG A 65 -9.38 0.31 -35.42
N ASP A 66 -8.14 0.44 -35.90
CA ASP A 66 -6.95 0.34 -35.06
C ASP A 66 -6.93 1.47 -34.01
N ARG A 67 -7.35 2.68 -34.38
CA ARG A 67 -7.49 3.80 -33.42
C ARG A 67 -8.54 3.51 -32.34
N GLU A 68 -9.70 3.00 -32.71
CA GLU A 68 -10.75 2.65 -31.75
C GLU A 68 -10.29 1.56 -30.78
N PHE A 69 -9.61 0.53 -31.29
CA PHE A 69 -9.02 -0.53 -30.49
C PHE A 69 -7.97 -0.01 -29.49
N ILE A 70 -7.10 0.90 -29.92
CA ILE A 70 -6.09 1.52 -29.04
C ILE A 70 -6.77 2.32 -27.92
N LEU A 71 -7.83 3.07 -28.22
CA LEU A 71 -8.56 3.85 -27.22
C LEU A 71 -9.22 2.94 -26.18
N GLU A 72 -9.87 1.87 -26.62
CA GLU A 72 -10.48 0.90 -25.71
C GLU A 72 -9.45 0.22 -24.81
N HIS A 73 -8.29 -0.16 -25.36
CA HIS A 73 -7.20 -0.74 -24.59
C HIS A 73 -6.62 0.24 -23.58
N LYS A 74 -6.44 1.50 -23.96
CA LYS A 74 -5.98 2.56 -23.04
C LYS A 74 -6.93 2.75 -21.86
N ASP A 75 -8.24 2.74 -22.13
CA ASP A 75 -9.23 2.89 -21.06
C ASP A 75 -9.25 1.67 -20.13
N LYS A 76 -9.10 0.45 -20.67
CA LYS A 76 -8.95 -0.77 -19.87
C LYS A 76 -7.69 -0.74 -19.01
N GLU A 77 -6.55 -0.37 -19.58
CA GLU A 77 -5.29 -0.23 -18.83
C GLU A 77 -5.41 0.79 -17.70
N ARG A 78 -6.09 1.92 -17.96
CA ARG A 78 -6.35 2.92 -16.93
C ARG A 78 -7.21 2.35 -15.79
N GLN A 79 -8.29 1.65 -16.11
CA GLN A 79 -9.15 1.02 -15.10
C GLN A 79 -8.39 -0.02 -14.26
N ILE A 80 -7.56 -0.85 -14.91
CA ILE A 80 -6.73 -1.84 -14.22
C ILE A 80 -5.73 -1.16 -13.29
N THR A 81 -5.09 -0.08 -13.76
CA THR A 81 -4.12 0.69 -12.96
C THR A 81 -4.78 1.35 -11.75
N GLU A 82 -5.94 1.96 -11.94
CA GLU A 82 -6.73 2.57 -10.85
C GLU A 82 -7.15 1.52 -9.82
N ALA A 83 -7.62 0.35 -10.25
CA ALA A 83 -7.98 -0.75 -9.36
C ALA A 83 -6.79 -1.29 -8.56
N LEU A 84 -5.60 -1.38 -9.18
CA LEU A 84 -4.38 -1.84 -8.52
C LEU A 84 -3.93 -0.84 -7.45
N GLU A 85 -3.94 0.45 -7.75
CA GLU A 85 -3.61 1.49 -6.77
C GLU A 85 -4.59 1.51 -5.59
N LEU A 86 -5.90 1.32 -5.85
CA LEU A 86 -6.89 1.17 -4.78
C LEU A 86 -6.60 -0.04 -3.88
N ALA A 87 -6.33 -1.22 -4.47
CA ALA A 87 -5.98 -2.42 -3.72
C ALA A 87 -4.69 -2.24 -2.90
N ARG A 88 -3.72 -1.52 -3.44
CA ARG A 88 -2.48 -1.17 -2.73
C ARG A 88 -2.76 -0.27 -1.52
N LEU A 89 -3.59 0.75 -1.68
CA LEU A 89 -3.97 1.65 -0.59
C LEU A 89 -4.74 0.91 0.51
N GLU A 90 -5.65 0.02 0.14
CA GLU A 90 -6.38 -0.83 1.08
C GLU A 90 -5.43 -1.73 1.88
N ALA A 91 -4.48 -2.40 1.21
CA ALA A 91 -3.48 -3.24 1.88
C ALA A 91 -2.62 -2.46 2.89
N VAL A 92 -2.26 -1.22 2.57
CA VAL A 92 -1.51 -0.34 3.50
C VAL A 92 -2.35 0.03 4.72
N GLU A 93 -3.64 0.34 4.55
CA GLU A 93 -4.48 0.69 5.70
C GLU A 93 -4.76 -0.52 6.60
N ILE A 94 -4.96 -1.72 6.02
CA ILE A 94 -5.07 -2.98 6.77
C ILE A 94 -3.81 -3.19 7.62
N ALA A 95 -2.62 -3.13 7.01
CA ALA A 95 -1.35 -3.29 7.72
C ALA A 95 -1.18 -2.26 8.85
N ARG A 96 -1.63 -1.02 8.64
CA ARG A 96 -1.60 0.05 9.66
C ARG A 96 -2.51 -0.28 10.84
N LEU A 97 -3.73 -0.75 10.57
CA LEU A 97 -4.70 -1.10 11.61
C LEU A 97 -4.24 -2.32 12.41
N GLU A 98 -3.76 -3.36 11.73
CA GLU A 98 -3.18 -4.54 12.39
C GLU A 98 -1.98 -4.16 13.27
N GLY A 99 -1.07 -3.32 12.77
CA GLY A 99 0.05 -2.81 13.55
C GLY A 99 -0.38 -2.10 14.83
N LYS A 100 -1.44 -1.27 14.75
CA LYS A 100 -2.02 -0.61 15.93
C LYS A 100 -2.65 -1.61 16.91
N GLN A 101 -3.39 -2.59 16.41
CA GLN A 101 -4.01 -3.62 17.24
C GLN A 101 -2.94 -4.46 17.96
N GLN A 102 -1.89 -4.88 17.26
CA GLN A 102 -0.76 -5.61 17.84
C GLN A 102 -0.04 -4.78 18.91
N ALA A 103 0.19 -3.48 18.69
CA ALA A 103 0.80 -2.60 19.68
C ALA A 103 -0.07 -2.46 20.94
N ARG A 104 -1.39 -2.30 20.78
CA ARG A 104 -2.34 -2.27 21.91
C ARG A 104 -2.33 -3.59 22.69
N ALA A 105 -2.32 -4.73 22.00
CA ALA A 105 -2.26 -6.05 22.63
C ALA A 105 -0.96 -6.25 23.43
N LYS A 106 0.20 -5.84 22.88
CA LYS A 106 1.49 -5.89 23.59
C LYS A 106 1.47 -5.03 24.85
N MET A 107 0.91 -3.82 24.77
CA MET A 107 0.80 -2.92 25.92
C MET A 107 -0.16 -3.47 26.98
N ALA A 108 -1.30 -4.04 26.58
CA ALA A 108 -2.23 -4.69 27.50
C ALA A 108 -1.56 -5.87 28.23
N LYS A 109 -0.83 -6.72 27.50
CA LYS A 109 -0.06 -7.83 28.10
C LYS A 109 0.99 -7.32 29.09
N LYS A 110 1.74 -6.27 28.74
CA LYS A 110 2.73 -5.67 29.65
C LYS A 110 2.08 -5.11 30.92
N LYS A 111 0.94 -4.43 30.80
CA LYS A 111 0.17 -3.93 31.96
C LYS A 111 -0.33 -5.07 32.85
N ALA A 112 -0.84 -6.16 32.25
CA ALA A 112 -1.28 -7.32 33.01
C ALA A 112 -0.10 -7.98 33.77
N GLN A 113 1.07 -8.10 33.13
CA GLN A 113 2.27 -8.61 33.79
C GLN A 113 2.74 -7.70 34.94
N GLN A 114 2.69 -6.38 34.76
CA GLN A 114 3.00 -5.43 35.82
C GLN A 114 2.02 -5.54 36.98
N LEU A 115 0.72 -5.60 36.71
CA LEU A 115 -0.30 -5.77 37.75
C LEU A 115 -0.08 -7.06 38.53
N ALA A 116 0.14 -8.18 37.85
CA ALA A 116 0.42 -9.46 38.48
C ALA A 116 1.69 -9.41 39.35
N ALA A 117 2.76 -8.76 38.87
CA ALA A 117 3.98 -8.56 39.67
C ALA A 117 3.73 -7.69 40.91
N THR A 118 2.92 -6.63 40.80
CA THR A 118 2.54 -5.78 41.93
C THR A 118 1.68 -6.53 42.95
N GLN A 119 0.69 -7.31 42.49
CA GLN A 119 -0.14 -8.16 43.35
C GLN A 119 0.71 -9.18 44.09
N GLN A 120 1.64 -9.83 43.39
CA GLN A 120 2.57 -10.79 43.99
C GLN A 120 3.50 -10.12 45.01
N HIS A 121 4.05 -8.95 44.69
CA HIS A 121 4.88 -8.20 45.63
C HIS A 121 4.12 -7.77 46.89
N PHE A 122 2.87 -7.33 46.73
CA PHE A 122 2.00 -7.01 47.84
C PHE A 122 1.80 -8.22 48.76
N ILE A 123 1.54 -9.39 48.18
CA ILE A 123 1.34 -10.64 48.92
C ILE A 123 2.61 -11.08 49.66
N ASP A 124 3.75 -11.12 48.95
CA ASP A 124 4.98 -11.72 49.47
C ASP A 124 5.69 -10.82 50.48
N VAL A 125 5.53 -9.49 50.37
CA VAL A 125 6.30 -8.52 51.17
C VAL A 125 5.38 -7.61 51.97
N GLU A 126 4.51 -6.85 51.30
CA GLU A 126 3.77 -5.77 51.96
C GLU A 126 2.70 -6.27 52.94
N LEU A 127 2.07 -7.41 52.66
CA LEU A 127 0.99 -7.95 53.49
C LEU A 127 1.47 -8.28 54.90
N SER A 128 2.65 -8.92 55.03
CA SER A 128 3.25 -9.22 56.32
C SER A 128 3.56 -7.95 57.12
N GLN A 129 4.22 -6.98 56.48
CA GLN A 129 4.55 -5.69 57.09
C GLN A 129 3.31 -4.92 57.52
N LEU A 130 2.23 -5.01 56.74
CA LEU A 130 0.98 -4.33 57.00
C LEU A 130 0.23 -4.95 58.19
N ILE A 131 0.24 -6.28 58.31
CA ILE A 131 -0.32 -7.00 59.46
C ILE A 131 0.45 -6.59 60.74
N ASP A 132 1.77 -6.68 60.72
CA ASP A 132 2.62 -6.29 61.87
C ASP A 132 2.42 -4.82 62.26
N SER A 133 2.28 -3.94 61.27
CA SER A 133 2.06 -2.51 61.49
C SER A 133 0.67 -2.20 62.04
N CYS A 134 -0.31 -3.09 61.90
CA CYS A 134 -1.68 -2.87 62.34
C CYS A 134 -2.08 -3.70 63.56
N ASP A 135 -1.16 -4.48 64.13
CA ASP A 135 -1.39 -5.41 65.26
C ASP A 135 -1.89 -4.72 66.54
N TYR A 136 -1.64 -3.41 66.68
CA TYR A 136 -2.15 -2.61 67.79
C TYR A 136 -3.65 -2.27 67.69
N LEU A 137 -4.29 -2.51 66.54
CA LEU A 137 -5.71 -2.22 66.32
C LEU A 137 -6.59 -3.41 66.72
N PRO A 138 -7.85 -3.18 67.14
CA PRO A 138 -8.82 -4.24 67.29
C PRO A 138 -8.99 -5.02 65.98
N PHE A 139 -9.12 -6.34 66.08
CA PHE A 139 -9.14 -7.27 64.94
C PHE A 139 -10.06 -6.83 63.79
N GLU A 140 -11.30 -6.45 64.09
CA GLU A 140 -12.26 -6.00 63.07
C GLU A 140 -11.81 -4.72 62.34
N THR A 141 -11.20 -3.79 63.06
CA THR A 141 -10.69 -2.54 62.48
C THR A 141 -9.43 -2.80 61.64
N MET A 142 -8.53 -3.67 62.13
CA MET A 142 -7.37 -4.12 61.39
C MET A 142 -7.78 -4.81 60.08
N LYS A 143 -8.65 -5.81 60.17
CA LYS A 143 -9.19 -6.57 59.04
C LYS A 143 -9.80 -5.66 57.98
N GLN A 144 -10.66 -4.70 58.38
CA GLN A 144 -11.24 -3.74 57.44
C GLN A 144 -10.17 -2.86 56.75
N THR A 145 -9.19 -2.39 57.51
CA THR A 145 -8.12 -1.52 56.97
C THR A 145 -7.25 -2.27 55.97
N ILE A 146 -6.80 -3.48 56.33
CA ILE A 146 -5.97 -4.34 55.48
C ILE A 146 -6.74 -4.78 54.24
N ASN A 147 -8.01 -5.18 54.37
CA ASN A 147 -8.87 -5.50 53.23
C ASN A 147 -9.07 -4.30 52.29
N GLY A 148 -9.22 -3.11 52.84
CA GLY A 148 -9.36 -1.88 52.06
C GLY A 148 -8.10 -1.55 51.24
N LEU A 149 -6.91 -1.86 51.76
CA LEU A 149 -5.64 -1.68 51.06
C LEU A 149 -5.40 -2.78 50.01
N ALA A 150 -5.64 -4.04 50.36
CA ALA A 150 -5.52 -5.17 49.44
C ALA A 150 -6.48 -5.03 48.24
N ALA A 151 -7.71 -4.56 48.46
CA ALA A 151 -8.68 -4.31 47.41
C ALA A 151 -8.22 -3.27 46.38
N ARG A 152 -7.40 -2.28 46.77
CA ARG A 152 -6.83 -1.28 45.83
C ARG A 152 -5.80 -1.88 44.88
N VAL A 153 -5.11 -2.94 45.32
CA VAL A 153 -4.14 -3.68 44.51
C VAL A 153 -4.81 -4.83 43.75
N GLY A 154 -6.10 -5.09 44.02
CA GLY A 154 -6.86 -6.19 43.40
C GLY A 154 -6.59 -7.55 44.03
N VAL A 155 -6.12 -7.58 45.28
CA VAL A 155 -5.93 -8.81 46.06
C VAL A 155 -7.13 -8.96 46.99
N LYS A 156 -7.74 -10.14 47.01
CA LYS A 156 -8.76 -10.52 47.99
C LYS A 156 -8.09 -11.27 49.14
N LEU A 157 -8.48 -10.96 50.36
CA LEU A 157 -7.95 -11.64 51.54
C LEU A 157 -9.08 -12.43 52.20
N GLU A 158 -8.85 -13.72 52.41
CA GLU A 158 -9.69 -14.56 53.25
C GLU A 158 -9.08 -14.64 54.64
N TRP A 159 -9.90 -14.46 55.67
CA TRP A 159 -9.47 -14.52 57.06
C TRP A 159 -10.09 -15.74 57.69
N LYS A 160 -9.27 -16.63 58.24
CA LYS A 160 -9.71 -17.79 59.01
C LYS A 160 -9.32 -17.60 60.46
N ASP A 161 -10.28 -17.82 61.35
CA ASP A 161 -10.03 -17.84 62.78
C ASP A 161 -9.45 -19.21 63.15
N LEU A 162 -8.29 -19.22 63.81
CA LEU A 162 -7.67 -20.42 64.37
C LEU A 162 -8.07 -20.57 65.84
N ASP A 163 -8.12 -21.81 66.32
CA ASP A 163 -8.27 -22.08 67.74
C ASP A 163 -7.08 -21.46 68.49
N ASP A 164 -7.35 -20.80 69.63
CA ASP A 164 -6.44 -19.93 70.43
C ASP A 164 -6.40 -18.44 70.08
N GLY A 165 -7.35 -17.93 69.27
CA GLY A 165 -7.49 -16.49 69.01
C GLY A 165 -6.43 -15.92 68.06
N GLN A 166 -5.74 -16.81 67.33
CA GLN A 166 -4.88 -16.48 66.20
C GLN A 166 -5.71 -16.42 64.92
N PHE A 167 -5.20 -15.73 63.91
CA PHE A 167 -5.89 -15.54 62.63
C PHE A 167 -4.95 -15.85 61.47
N GLU A 168 -5.44 -16.59 60.49
CA GLU A 168 -4.73 -16.87 59.23
C GLU A 168 -5.28 -15.95 58.13
N CYS A 169 -4.39 -15.16 57.51
CA CYS A 169 -4.71 -14.36 56.34
C CYS A 169 -4.26 -15.11 55.08
N ILE A 170 -5.23 -15.50 54.24
CA ILE A 170 -4.98 -16.22 52.99
C ILE A 170 -5.24 -15.25 51.83
N PRO A 171 -4.19 -14.79 51.14
CA PRO A 171 -4.34 -13.94 49.98
C PRO A 171 -4.76 -14.75 48.75
N CYS A 172 -5.68 -14.18 47.97
CA CYS A 172 -6.18 -14.71 46.73
C CYS A 172 -6.12 -13.60 45.65
N ILE A 173 -5.41 -13.86 44.56
CA ILE A 173 -5.33 -12.96 43.41
C ILE A 173 -6.61 -13.15 42.59
N ALA A 174 -7.36 -12.06 42.38
CA ALA A 174 -8.61 -12.05 41.63
C ALA A 174 -8.39 -11.84 40.12
#